data_AF-A0A6M1YP32-F1
#
_entry.id   AF-A0A6M1YP32-F1
#
_cell.length_a   1.000
_cell.length_b   1.000
_cell.length_c   1.000
_cell.angle_alpha   90.00
_cell.angle_beta   90.00
_cell.angle_gamma   90.00
#
_symmetry.space_group_name_H-M   'P 1'
#
loop_
_entity.id
_entity.type
_entity.pdbx_description
1 polymer ?
#
loop_
_entity_poly.entity_id
_entity_poly.type
_entity_poly.pdbx_seq_one_letter_code
_entity_poly.pdbx_strand_id
1 'polypeptide(L)'
;MLAYVLIFLSLVSCTSKTSLSELKKQHEKKETILRKSHDKSIFVSQLKQTPAPTYAWSTQFSKITQAHFECKGSFLNPSKKLDNGETLFDCNGKRSHSLPVINDEEWIAPILLTLLNTIQETTERDVIITSGHRCPQHHRYCTNNTDLYNKHQIGAKVAFYVKGYEYQPQKILDLIFAFYEKKFMRYQKETNVSTLPWYNEEIYIKLYNQDEGRNEDNQHPYPYISIQVRKDLATNKNISYDYKTAYKSLKHF
;
A
#
# COMPACT_ATOMS: atom_id res chain seq x y z
N MET A 1 -36.69 45.10 35.29
CA MET A 1 -35.73 44.06 35.72
C MET A 1 -36.32 42.64 35.75
N LEU A 2 -37.62 42.43 36.04
CA LEU A 2 -38.24 41.08 36.05
C LEU A 2 -38.22 40.33 34.70
N ALA A 3 -38.29 41.04 33.56
CA ALA A 3 -38.30 40.41 32.24
C ALA A 3 -36.95 39.74 31.86
N TYR A 4 -35.82 40.23 32.37
CA TYR A 4 -34.50 39.66 32.07
C TYR A 4 -34.20 38.39 32.88
N VAL A 5 -34.85 38.22 34.05
CA VAL A 5 -34.68 37.01 34.88
C VAL A 5 -35.38 35.81 34.28
N LEU A 6 -36.52 36.00 33.60
CA LEU A 6 -37.27 34.93 32.94
C LEU A 6 -36.57 34.39 31.68
N ILE A 7 -35.84 35.23 30.95
CA ILE A 7 -35.07 34.81 29.76
C ILE A 7 -33.80 34.03 30.15
N PHE A 8 -33.21 34.33 31.32
CA PHE A 8 -32.05 33.59 31.81
C PHE A 8 -32.41 32.19 32.32
N LEU A 9 -33.64 32.01 32.83
CA LEU A 9 -34.13 30.71 33.33
C LEU A 9 -34.54 29.74 32.20
N SER A 10 -34.85 30.23 31.00
CA SER A 10 -35.22 29.36 29.87
C SER A 10 -34.01 28.81 29.08
N LEU A 11 -32.80 29.31 29.33
CA LEU A 11 -31.58 28.88 28.61
C LEU A 11 -30.82 27.72 29.30
N VAL A 12 -31.26 27.23 30.46
CA VAL A 12 -30.54 26.22 31.25
C VAL A 12 -31.13 24.80 31.16
N SER A 13 -32.22 24.58 30.41
CA SER A 13 -32.96 23.30 30.42
C SER A 13 -32.70 22.33 29.26
N CYS A 14 -31.50 22.30 28.66
CA CYS A 14 -31.14 21.25 27.69
C CYS A 14 -29.70 20.75 27.83
N THR A 15 -29.40 19.99 28.88
CA THR A 15 -28.26 19.06 28.89
C THR A 15 -28.63 17.72 29.53
N SER A 16 -29.53 16.96 28.91
CA SER A 16 -29.60 15.52 29.15
C SER A 16 -28.51 14.85 28.32
N LYS A 17 -27.30 14.74 28.88
CA LYS A 17 -26.28 13.82 28.36
C LYS A 17 -26.69 12.40 28.73
N THR A 18 -27.70 11.86 28.06
CA THR A 18 -27.99 10.43 28.14
C THR A 18 -26.77 9.72 27.57
N SER A 19 -26.03 8.99 28.40
CA SER A 19 -24.81 8.35 27.94
C SER A 19 -25.17 7.24 26.95
N LEU A 20 -24.33 7.06 25.94
CA LEU A 20 -24.49 5.99 24.94
C LEU A 20 -24.55 4.58 25.61
N SER A 21 -24.02 4.45 26.83
CA SER A 21 -24.11 3.26 27.67
C SER A 21 -25.51 3.03 28.26
N GLU A 22 -26.26 4.08 28.58
CA GLU A 22 -27.64 3.97 29.08
C GLU A 22 -28.62 3.60 27.96
N LEU A 23 -28.44 4.20 26.77
CA LEU A 23 -29.18 3.81 25.56
C LEU A 23 -28.90 2.36 25.17
N LYS A 24 -27.64 1.91 25.26
CA LYS A 24 -27.29 0.49 25.03
C LYS A 24 -28.01 -0.44 26.01
N LYS A 25 -28.06 -0.10 27.31
CA LYS A 25 -28.77 -0.90 28.32
C LYS A 25 -30.28 -0.97 28.06
N GLN A 26 -30.90 0.12 27.61
CA GLN A 26 -32.33 0.14 27.30
C GLN A 26 -32.70 -0.70 26.07
N HIS A 27 -31.78 -0.85 25.11
CA HIS A 27 -32.00 -1.61 23.88
C HIS A 27 -31.42 -3.05 23.94
N GLU A 28 -30.79 -3.43 25.05
CA GLU A 28 -30.21 -4.77 25.22
C GLU A 28 -31.31 -5.77 25.58
N LYS A 29 -31.93 -6.39 24.57
CA LYS A 29 -32.76 -7.59 24.78
C LYS A 29 -31.84 -8.74 25.18
N LYS A 30 -31.71 -8.99 26.48
CA LYS A 30 -30.99 -10.15 27.01
C LYS A 30 -31.96 -11.32 27.08
N GLU A 31 -31.78 -12.28 26.18
CA GLU A 31 -32.38 -13.59 26.37
C GLU A 31 -31.64 -14.28 27.52
N THR A 32 -32.36 -14.57 28.60
CA THR A 32 -31.76 -15.25 29.74
C THR A 32 -31.70 -16.74 29.43
N ILE A 33 -30.50 -17.23 29.08
CA ILE A 33 -30.27 -18.65 28.86
C ILE A 33 -30.30 -19.35 30.22
N LEU A 34 -31.43 -19.96 30.56
CA LEU A 34 -31.58 -20.80 31.74
C LEU A 34 -31.13 -22.23 31.40
N ARG A 35 -30.13 -22.73 32.13
CA ARG A 35 -29.72 -24.14 32.04
C ARG A 35 -30.81 -25.03 32.66
N LYS A 36 -31.12 -26.14 31.99
CA LYS A 36 -32.02 -27.15 32.56
C LYS A 36 -31.28 -27.93 33.64
N SER A 37 -32.00 -28.41 34.65
CA SER A 37 -31.44 -29.16 35.78
C SER A 37 -30.71 -30.45 35.38
N HIS A 38 -30.91 -30.94 34.16
CA HIS A 38 -30.27 -32.13 33.60
C HIS A 38 -29.17 -31.82 32.57
N ASP A 39 -28.82 -30.54 32.37
CA ASP A 39 -27.73 -30.17 31.46
C ASP A 39 -26.40 -30.65 32.05
N LYS A 40 -25.76 -31.61 31.38
CA LYS A 40 -24.43 -32.09 31.74
C LYS A 40 -23.38 -31.15 31.19
N SER A 41 -22.54 -30.59 32.05
CA SER A 41 -21.37 -29.84 31.60
C SER A 41 -20.34 -30.80 30.99
N ILE A 42 -20.06 -30.65 29.70
CA ILE A 42 -18.92 -31.32 29.07
C ILE A 42 -17.69 -30.47 29.36
N PHE A 43 -16.75 -31.01 30.14
CA PHE A 43 -15.46 -30.36 30.35
C PHE A 43 -14.62 -30.54 29.09
N VAL A 44 -14.57 -29.52 28.24
CA VAL A 44 -13.64 -29.48 27.12
C VAL A 44 -12.27 -29.13 27.70
N SER A 45 -11.34 -30.10 27.69
CA SER A 45 -9.95 -29.86 28.08
C SER A 45 -9.40 -28.67 27.28
N GLN A 46 -8.56 -27.83 27.90
CA GLN A 46 -7.93 -26.71 27.20
C GLN A 46 -7.30 -27.19 25.90
N LEU A 47 -7.74 -26.61 24.79
CA LEU A 47 -7.16 -26.85 23.48
C LEU A 47 -5.69 -26.46 23.57
N LYS A 48 -4.79 -27.45 23.50
CA LYS A 48 -3.36 -27.18 23.39
C LYS A 48 -3.11 -26.67 21.97
N GLN A 49 -2.57 -25.46 21.87
CA GLN A 49 -2.16 -24.90 20.59
C GLN A 49 -0.98 -25.73 20.07
N THR A 50 -1.20 -26.51 19.02
CA THR A 50 -0.13 -27.21 18.32
C THR A 50 0.50 -26.24 17.31
N PRO A 51 1.84 -26.09 17.28
CA PRO A 51 2.50 -25.36 16.21
C PRO A 51 2.18 -26.04 14.87
N ALA A 52 1.94 -25.24 13.83
CA ALA A 52 1.67 -25.76 12.50
C ALA A 52 2.88 -26.59 12.01
N PRO A 53 2.65 -27.77 11.40
CA PRO A 53 3.74 -28.56 10.85
C PRO A 53 4.47 -27.77 9.76
N THR A 54 5.80 -27.74 9.83
CA THR A 54 6.64 -27.16 8.78
C THR A 54 6.76 -28.19 7.66
N TYR A 55 6.31 -27.84 6.45
CA TYR A 55 6.38 -28.76 5.31
C TYR A 55 7.68 -28.54 4.54
N ALA A 56 8.27 -29.59 3.96
CA ALA A 56 9.53 -29.47 3.20
C ALA A 56 9.45 -28.51 2.00
N TRP A 57 8.23 -28.22 1.51
CA TRP A 57 7.94 -27.29 0.42
C TRP A 57 7.42 -25.93 0.89
N SER A 58 7.25 -25.73 2.21
CA SER A 58 6.94 -24.40 2.74
C SER A 58 8.23 -23.59 2.77
N THR A 59 8.54 -22.89 1.68
CA THR A 59 9.46 -21.76 1.76
C THR A 59 8.90 -20.78 2.78
N GLN A 60 9.77 -20.17 3.57
CA GLN A 60 9.34 -19.26 4.63
C GLN A 60 8.66 -17.99 4.07
N PHE A 61 8.83 -17.72 2.77
CA PHE A 61 8.29 -16.57 2.05
C PHE A 61 7.72 -16.99 0.69
N SER A 62 6.76 -16.23 0.17
CA SER A 62 6.14 -16.45 -1.15
C SER A 62 6.95 -15.79 -2.26
N LYS A 63 7.22 -16.50 -3.36
CA LYS A 63 7.90 -15.94 -4.53
C LYS A 63 7.11 -14.75 -5.10
N ILE A 64 7.80 -13.65 -5.36
CA ILE A 64 7.22 -12.47 -6.00
C ILE A 64 6.99 -12.77 -7.48
N THR A 65 5.76 -12.54 -7.92
CA THR A 65 5.27 -12.68 -9.30
C THR A 65 4.69 -11.36 -9.79
N GLN A 66 4.39 -11.27 -11.09
CA GLN A 66 3.75 -10.11 -11.69
C GLN A 66 2.45 -9.68 -10.96
N ALA A 67 1.67 -10.65 -10.44
CA ALA A 67 0.44 -10.37 -9.68
C ALA A 67 0.66 -9.46 -8.45
N HIS A 68 1.86 -9.47 -7.86
CA HIS A 68 2.18 -8.61 -6.72
C HIS A 68 2.34 -7.12 -7.12
N PHE A 69 2.46 -6.85 -8.41
CA PHE A 69 2.53 -5.51 -8.97
C PHE A 69 1.18 -5.01 -9.46
N GLU A 70 0.10 -5.79 -9.38
CA GLU A 70 -1.21 -5.33 -9.83
C GLU A 70 -1.66 -4.04 -9.12
N CYS A 71 -2.58 -3.31 -9.77
CA CYS A 71 -3.12 -2.08 -9.22
C CYS A 71 -3.87 -2.36 -7.91
N LYS A 72 -3.55 -1.56 -6.88
CA LYS A 72 -4.10 -1.68 -5.53
C LYS A 72 -5.25 -0.72 -5.22
N GLY A 73 -5.76 -0.03 -6.23
CA GLY A 73 -6.90 0.86 -6.06
C GLY A 73 -8.11 0.14 -5.47
N SER A 74 -8.91 0.88 -4.72
CA SER A 74 -10.08 0.36 -4.03
C SER A 74 -11.23 1.36 -4.10
N PHE A 75 -12.39 0.93 -4.61
CA PHE A 75 -13.61 1.76 -4.60
C PHE A 75 -14.12 2.09 -3.18
N LEU A 76 -13.58 1.40 -2.16
CA LEU A 76 -13.85 1.69 -0.75
C LEU A 76 -13.04 2.89 -0.24
N ASN A 77 -12.04 3.35 -1.00
CA ASN A 77 -11.29 4.54 -0.65
C ASN A 77 -12.21 5.78 -0.73
N PRO A 78 -12.09 6.73 0.21
CA PRO A 78 -12.98 7.88 0.26
C PRO A 78 -12.80 8.75 -0.99
N SER A 79 -13.89 9.24 -1.57
CA SER A 79 -13.84 10.16 -2.70
C SER A 79 -13.13 11.47 -2.31
N LYS A 80 -12.34 12.03 -3.23
CA LYS A 80 -11.63 13.31 -3.05
C LYS A 80 -12.34 14.42 -3.82
N LYS A 81 -12.46 15.62 -3.23
CA LYS A 81 -12.91 16.81 -3.97
C LYS A 81 -11.69 17.53 -4.52
N LEU A 82 -11.69 17.79 -5.82
CA LEU A 82 -10.67 18.57 -6.51
C LEU A 82 -11.03 20.06 -6.49
N ASP A 83 -10.04 20.93 -6.70
CA ASP A 83 -10.23 22.39 -6.69
C ASP A 83 -11.20 22.88 -7.77
N ASN A 84 -11.34 22.13 -8.85
CA ASN A 84 -12.30 22.38 -9.93
C ASN A 84 -13.75 21.95 -9.58
N GLY A 85 -14.00 21.45 -8.37
CA GLY A 85 -15.30 20.94 -7.91
C GLY A 85 -15.61 19.50 -8.32
N GLU A 86 -14.74 18.87 -9.11
CA GLU A 86 -14.90 17.47 -9.53
C GLU A 86 -14.67 16.53 -8.34
N THR A 87 -15.48 15.47 -8.25
CA THR A 87 -15.29 14.40 -7.28
C THR A 87 -14.49 13.26 -7.92
N LEU A 88 -13.31 12.99 -7.38
CA LEU A 88 -12.40 11.96 -7.84
C LEU A 88 -12.58 10.68 -7.01
N PHE A 89 -12.92 9.60 -7.70
CA PHE A 89 -13.04 8.26 -7.14
C PHE A 89 -11.83 7.41 -7.52
N ASP A 90 -11.42 6.54 -6.61
CA ASP A 90 -10.41 5.53 -6.90
C ASP A 90 -10.97 4.42 -7.81
N CYS A 91 -10.09 3.62 -8.42
CA CYS A 91 -10.48 2.45 -9.20
C CYS A 91 -10.77 1.22 -8.32
N ASN A 92 -11.10 0.07 -8.92
CA ASN A 92 -11.31 -1.20 -8.21
C ASN A 92 -10.07 -2.13 -8.26
N GLY A 93 -8.91 -1.56 -8.55
CA GLY A 93 -7.63 -2.26 -8.61
C GLY A 93 -7.64 -3.41 -9.63
N LYS A 94 -7.05 -4.54 -9.24
CA LYS A 94 -6.97 -5.77 -10.04
C LYS A 94 -8.31 -6.35 -10.51
N ARG A 95 -9.43 -5.95 -9.90
CA ARG A 95 -10.76 -6.42 -10.32
C ARG A 95 -11.26 -5.73 -11.59
N SER A 96 -10.73 -4.55 -11.90
CA SER A 96 -11.14 -3.76 -13.06
C SER A 96 -10.06 -3.63 -14.12
N HIS A 97 -8.79 -3.76 -13.76
CA HIS A 97 -7.70 -3.48 -14.69
C HIS A 97 -6.59 -4.54 -14.60
N SER A 98 -6.02 -4.83 -15.77
CA SER A 98 -4.84 -5.66 -15.95
C SER A 98 -3.55 -4.93 -15.54
N LEU A 99 -2.42 -5.63 -15.62
CA LEU A 99 -1.12 -4.97 -15.77
C LEU A 99 -1.01 -4.23 -17.12
N PRO A 100 0.00 -3.38 -17.30
CA PRO A 100 0.31 -2.78 -18.60
C PRO A 100 0.56 -3.85 -19.64
N VAL A 101 0.05 -3.65 -20.84
CA VAL A 101 0.18 -4.55 -21.98
C VAL A 101 1.23 -3.98 -22.92
N ILE A 102 2.28 -4.75 -23.18
CA ILE A 102 3.32 -4.46 -24.16
C ILE A 102 3.44 -5.66 -25.08
N ASN A 103 3.29 -5.47 -26.39
CA ASN A 103 3.26 -6.55 -27.38
C ASN A 103 2.21 -7.63 -27.06
N ASP A 104 0.99 -7.20 -26.73
CA ASP A 104 -0.17 -8.06 -26.41
C ASP A 104 -0.05 -8.92 -25.14
N GLU A 105 1.01 -8.74 -24.35
CA GLU A 105 1.24 -9.44 -23.08
C GLU A 105 1.30 -8.48 -21.90
N GLU A 106 0.84 -8.94 -20.73
CA GLU A 106 1.03 -8.23 -19.47
C GLU A 106 2.52 -8.10 -19.13
N TRP A 107 2.91 -6.89 -18.75
CA TRP A 107 4.30 -6.50 -18.64
C TRP A 107 4.59 -5.77 -17.34
N ILE A 108 5.65 -6.25 -16.69
CA ILE A 108 6.37 -5.58 -15.61
C ILE A 108 7.85 -5.69 -15.97
N ALA A 109 8.63 -4.66 -15.66
CA ALA A 109 10.06 -4.68 -15.90
C ALA A 109 10.71 -5.91 -15.22
N PRO A 110 11.27 -6.88 -15.99
CA PRO A 110 11.70 -8.17 -15.44
C PRO A 110 12.76 -8.03 -14.35
N ILE A 111 13.63 -7.03 -14.46
CA ILE A 111 14.65 -6.74 -13.45
C ILE A 111 14.05 -6.51 -12.05
N LEU A 112 12.84 -5.94 -11.95
CA LEU A 112 12.18 -5.75 -10.65
C LEU A 112 11.81 -7.09 -10.02
N LEU A 113 11.32 -8.05 -10.83
CA LEU A 113 11.00 -9.40 -10.34
C LEU A 113 12.27 -10.12 -9.87
N THR A 114 13.34 -10.06 -10.68
CA THR A 114 14.62 -10.68 -10.33
C THR A 114 15.19 -10.09 -9.05
N LEU A 115 15.32 -8.76 -8.99
CA LEU A 115 15.91 -8.06 -7.84
C LEU A 115 15.12 -8.31 -6.55
N LEU A 116 13.80 -8.17 -6.57
CA LEU A 116 13.00 -8.36 -5.35
C LEU A 116 13.01 -9.81 -4.88
N ASN A 117 12.99 -10.80 -5.78
CA ASN A 117 13.14 -12.20 -5.37
C ASN A 117 14.54 -12.49 -4.81
N THR A 118 15.60 -11.96 -5.40
CA THR A 118 16.96 -12.09 -4.85
C THR A 118 17.06 -11.47 -3.45
N ILE A 119 16.39 -10.34 -3.20
CA ILE A 119 16.31 -9.76 -1.85
C ILE A 119 15.60 -10.71 -0.89
N GLN A 120 14.46 -11.32 -1.28
CA GLN A 120 13.77 -12.29 -0.42
C GLN A 120 14.65 -13.51 -0.12
N GLU A 121 15.31 -14.06 -1.14
CA GLU A 121 16.21 -15.20 -1.01
C GLU A 121 17.40 -14.89 -0.08
N THR A 122 18.00 -13.71 -0.24
CA THR A 122 19.16 -13.30 0.57
C THR A 122 18.80 -12.98 2.01
N THR A 123 17.61 -12.41 2.24
CA THR A 123 17.16 -12.00 3.58
C THR A 123 16.40 -13.09 4.33
N GLU A 124 15.92 -14.11 3.62
CA GLU A 124 14.95 -15.10 4.10
C GLU A 124 13.66 -14.46 4.65
N ARG A 125 13.24 -13.33 4.07
CA ARG A 125 12.08 -12.54 4.50
C ARG A 125 11.20 -12.13 3.34
N ASP A 126 9.92 -11.90 3.65
CA ASP A 126 8.95 -11.35 2.71
C ASP A 126 9.32 -9.91 2.33
N VAL A 127 9.35 -9.64 1.02
CA VAL A 127 9.37 -8.29 0.48
C VAL A 127 7.92 -7.84 0.31
N ILE A 128 7.54 -6.79 1.03
CA ILE A 128 6.20 -6.21 0.95
C ILE A 128 6.21 -5.09 -0.07
N ILE A 129 5.73 -5.38 -1.28
CA ILE A 129 5.47 -4.37 -2.30
C ILE A 129 4.31 -3.51 -1.80
N THR A 130 4.52 -2.21 -1.64
CA THR A 130 3.49 -1.26 -1.22
C THR A 130 2.81 -0.65 -2.43
N SER A 131 3.57 -0.32 -3.48
CA SER A 131 3.03 0.18 -4.75
C SER A 131 3.76 -0.43 -5.95
N GLY A 132 3.02 -1.06 -6.86
CA GLY A 132 3.51 -1.62 -8.13
C GLY A 132 3.02 -0.81 -9.32
N HIS A 133 2.23 -1.44 -10.19
CA HIS A 133 1.48 -0.77 -11.24
C HIS A 133 0.35 0.09 -10.68
N ARG A 134 0.11 1.24 -11.31
CA ARG A 134 -1.07 2.09 -11.05
C ARG A 134 -1.79 2.32 -12.36
N CYS A 135 -3.08 1.98 -12.44
CA CYS A 135 -3.88 2.40 -13.59
C CYS A 135 -4.01 3.94 -13.62
N PRO A 136 -4.36 4.56 -14.76
CA PRO A 136 -4.46 6.01 -14.85
C PRO A 136 -5.39 6.65 -13.81
N GLN A 137 -6.54 6.02 -13.54
CA GLN A 137 -7.50 6.51 -12.55
C GLN A 137 -6.90 6.49 -11.14
N HIS A 138 -6.32 5.36 -10.73
CA HIS A 138 -5.70 5.21 -9.41
C HIS A 138 -4.45 6.07 -9.26
N HIS A 139 -3.67 6.24 -10.34
CA HIS A 139 -2.54 7.16 -10.35
C HIS A 139 -2.98 8.59 -10.02
N ARG A 140 -3.99 9.08 -10.75
CA ARG A 140 -4.60 10.40 -10.51
C ARG A 140 -5.18 10.52 -9.10
N TYR A 141 -5.81 9.46 -8.59
CA TYR A 141 -6.29 9.39 -7.21
C TYR A 141 -5.14 9.56 -6.20
N CYS A 142 -4.00 8.90 -6.41
CA CYS A 142 -2.85 8.94 -5.50
C CYS A 142 -1.94 10.17 -5.62
N THR A 143 -2.00 10.95 -6.70
CA THR A 143 -1.11 12.11 -6.93
C THR A 143 -1.80 13.46 -6.83
N ASN A 144 -3.11 13.51 -6.55
CA ASN A 144 -3.89 14.75 -6.55
C ASN A 144 -3.67 15.59 -7.84
N ASN A 145 -3.47 14.92 -8.97
CA ASN A 145 -3.36 15.51 -10.31
C ASN A 145 -2.13 16.39 -10.61
N THR A 146 -1.11 16.45 -9.75
CA THR A 146 0.11 17.25 -10.03
C THR A 146 1.06 16.54 -10.99
N ASP A 147 1.19 15.22 -10.85
CA ASP A 147 1.89 14.35 -11.77
C ASP A 147 0.83 13.60 -12.58
N LEU A 148 0.70 13.96 -13.86
CA LEU A 148 -0.26 13.31 -14.76
C LEU A 148 0.14 11.87 -15.09
N TYR A 149 1.44 11.57 -15.09
CA TYR A 149 1.91 10.24 -15.40
C TYR A 149 3.31 9.93 -14.84
N ASN A 150 3.56 8.65 -14.52
CA ASN A 150 4.86 8.16 -14.06
C ASN A 150 5.11 6.67 -14.38
N LYS A 151 6.29 6.18 -13.98
CA LYS A 151 6.73 4.80 -14.26
C LYS A 151 5.94 3.69 -13.56
N HIS A 152 5.09 3.99 -12.56
CA HIS A 152 4.16 2.99 -12.04
C HIS A 152 3.13 2.61 -13.11
N GLN A 153 2.64 3.55 -13.92
CA GLN A 153 1.64 3.25 -14.95
C GLN A 153 2.13 2.32 -16.04
N ILE A 154 3.43 2.26 -16.27
CA ILE A 154 4.02 1.35 -17.27
C ILE A 154 4.69 0.13 -16.64
N GLY A 155 4.56 -0.12 -15.34
CA GLY A 155 5.13 -1.33 -14.72
C GLY A 155 6.65 -1.30 -14.55
N ALA A 156 7.25 -0.10 -14.61
CA ALA A 156 8.70 0.11 -14.52
C ALA A 156 9.12 0.81 -13.21
N LYS A 157 8.25 0.76 -12.19
CA LYS A 157 8.52 1.32 -10.87
C LYS A 157 7.85 0.49 -9.79
N VAL A 158 8.55 0.37 -8.66
CA VAL A 158 8.04 -0.29 -7.46
C VAL A 158 8.37 0.53 -6.23
N ALA A 159 7.55 0.40 -5.20
CA ALA A 159 7.82 0.84 -3.83
C ALA A 159 7.62 -0.37 -2.91
N PHE A 160 8.54 -0.59 -1.95
CA PHE A 160 8.51 -1.75 -1.07
C PHE A 160 9.32 -1.54 0.21
N TYR A 161 9.09 -2.43 1.18
CA TYR A 161 9.97 -2.66 2.34
C TYR A 161 10.13 -4.16 2.58
N VAL A 162 11.04 -4.56 3.47
CA VAL A 162 11.30 -5.97 3.78
C VAL A 162 10.92 -6.26 5.22
N LYS A 163 10.14 -7.32 5.44
CA LYS A 163 9.65 -7.72 6.75
C LYS A 163 10.82 -8.11 7.67
N GLY A 164 10.83 -7.60 8.90
CA GLY A 164 11.95 -7.73 9.84
C GLY A 164 13.13 -6.79 9.57
N TYR A 165 13.06 -5.97 8.51
CA TYR A 165 14.04 -4.94 8.15
C TYR A 165 13.38 -3.56 8.00
N GLU A 166 12.18 -3.37 8.56
CA GLU A 166 11.35 -2.18 8.41
C GLU A 166 12.12 -0.90 8.78
N TYR A 167 12.90 -0.95 9.86
CA TYR A 167 13.69 0.17 10.37
C TYR A 167 15.17 0.12 9.94
N GLN A 168 15.53 -0.80 9.05
CA GLN A 168 16.90 -0.99 8.56
C GLN A 168 16.97 -0.94 7.02
N PRO A 169 16.38 0.08 6.36
CA PRO A 169 16.34 0.16 4.90
C PRO A 169 17.74 0.21 4.28
N GLN A 170 18.75 0.71 5.02
CA GLN A 170 20.12 0.75 4.55
C GLN A 170 20.69 -0.64 4.25
N LYS A 171 20.35 -1.66 5.04
CA LYS A 171 20.80 -3.04 4.75
C LYS A 171 20.23 -3.56 3.43
N ILE A 172 19.00 -3.17 3.11
CA ILE A 172 18.37 -3.54 1.84
C ILE A 172 19.00 -2.76 0.68
N LEU A 173 19.36 -1.49 0.88
CA LEU A 173 20.13 -0.72 -0.12
C LEU A 173 21.49 -1.35 -0.39
N ASP A 174 22.20 -1.81 0.64
CA ASP A 174 23.50 -2.46 0.48
C ASP A 174 23.38 -3.76 -0.35
N LEU A 175 22.31 -4.54 -0.14
CA LEU A 175 22.00 -5.71 -0.97
C LEU A 175 21.72 -5.33 -2.43
N ILE A 176 20.97 -4.25 -2.67
CA ILE A 176 20.72 -3.77 -4.03
C ILE A 176 22.04 -3.34 -4.68
N PHE A 177 22.91 -2.63 -3.97
CA PHE A 177 24.20 -2.21 -4.51
C PHE A 177 25.11 -3.40 -4.82
N ALA A 178 25.13 -4.40 -3.93
CA ALA A 178 25.86 -5.65 -4.15
C ALA A 178 25.34 -6.41 -5.39
N PHE A 179 24.02 -6.52 -5.56
CA PHE A 179 23.39 -7.20 -6.70
C PHE A 179 23.86 -6.66 -8.06
N TYR A 180 24.04 -5.35 -8.19
CA TYR A 180 24.40 -4.76 -9.47
C TYR A 180 25.90 -4.80 -9.78
N GLU A 181 26.76 -5.00 -8.78
CA GLU A 181 28.24 -4.94 -8.91
C GLU A 181 28.75 -3.67 -9.64
N LYS A 182 27.91 -2.63 -9.74
CA LYS A 182 28.14 -1.39 -10.50
C LYS A 182 28.17 -0.21 -9.56
N LYS A 183 28.94 0.81 -9.95
CA LYS A 183 29.01 2.07 -9.21
C LYS A 183 27.68 2.84 -9.32
N PHE A 184 27.08 3.11 -8.16
CA PHE A 184 25.95 4.04 -8.07
C PHE A 184 26.45 5.48 -7.89
N MET A 185 25.79 6.40 -8.58
CA MET A 185 25.99 7.84 -8.45
C MET A 185 24.87 8.45 -7.61
N ARG A 186 25.15 9.56 -6.93
CA ARG A 186 24.15 10.36 -6.22
C ARG A 186 23.46 11.33 -7.17
N TYR A 187 22.14 11.42 -7.10
CA TYR A 187 21.35 12.38 -7.85
C TYR A 187 21.35 13.73 -7.15
N GLN A 188 21.98 14.73 -7.75
CA GLN A 188 22.25 16.03 -7.12
C GLN A 188 21.15 17.08 -7.31
N LYS A 189 20.13 16.81 -8.14
CA LYS A 189 19.01 17.75 -8.33
C LYS A 189 18.03 17.64 -7.16
N GLU A 190 17.25 18.69 -6.95
CA GLU A 190 16.20 18.72 -5.93
C GLU A 190 15.21 17.56 -6.12
N THR A 191 14.87 16.91 -5.00
CA THR A 191 13.89 15.81 -4.98
C THR A 191 12.99 15.94 -3.77
N ASN A 192 11.86 15.24 -3.81
CA ASN A 192 10.88 15.17 -2.72
C ASN A 192 11.28 14.25 -1.55
N VAL A 193 12.57 13.95 -1.38
CA VAL A 193 13.10 13.13 -0.30
C VAL A 193 14.34 13.79 0.28
N SER A 194 14.51 13.69 1.59
CA SER A 194 15.69 14.22 2.30
C SER A 194 16.98 13.47 1.97
N THR A 195 16.89 12.17 1.71
CA THR A 195 18.06 11.36 1.32
C THR A 195 18.28 11.43 -0.18
N LEU A 196 19.45 11.95 -0.60
CA LEU A 196 19.80 12.07 -2.02
C LEU A 196 19.67 10.72 -2.75
N PRO A 197 18.87 10.61 -3.81
CA PRO A 197 18.66 9.35 -4.51
C PRO A 197 19.93 8.81 -5.16
N TRP A 198 19.94 7.51 -5.44
CA TRP A 198 21.03 6.82 -6.14
C TRP A 198 20.61 6.42 -7.53
N TYR A 199 21.55 6.31 -8.45
CA TYR A 199 21.27 5.75 -9.77
C TYR A 199 22.49 5.11 -10.41
N ASN A 200 22.23 4.15 -11.28
CA ASN A 200 23.19 3.64 -12.27
C ASN A 200 22.54 3.73 -13.66
N GLU A 201 23.09 3.07 -14.68
CA GLU A 201 22.52 3.06 -16.03
C GLU A 201 21.12 2.42 -16.11
N GLU A 202 20.82 1.48 -15.21
CA GLU A 202 19.65 0.59 -15.30
C GLU A 202 18.52 1.02 -14.39
N ILE A 203 18.82 1.50 -13.18
CA ILE A 203 17.83 1.86 -12.16
C ILE A 203 18.15 3.18 -11.46
N TYR A 204 17.09 3.76 -10.89
CA TYR A 204 17.11 4.93 -10.03
C TYR A 204 16.38 4.59 -8.72
N ILE A 205 17.00 4.83 -7.58
CA ILE A 205 16.57 4.38 -6.26
C ILE A 205 16.34 5.59 -5.36
N LYS A 206 15.16 5.67 -4.75
CA LYS A 206 14.85 6.61 -3.67
C LYS A 206 14.66 5.85 -2.36
N LEU A 207 15.17 6.41 -1.27
CA LEU A 207 14.80 6.04 0.08
C LEU A 207 13.84 7.11 0.61
N TYR A 208 12.66 6.70 1.05
CA TYR A 208 11.70 7.55 1.73
C TYR A 208 11.75 7.26 3.22
N ASN A 209 11.94 8.30 4.02
CA ASN A 209 11.85 8.23 5.47
C ASN A 209 10.39 8.05 5.93
N GLN A 210 10.18 7.83 7.24
CA GLN A 210 8.89 7.47 7.82
C GLN A 210 7.74 8.43 7.46
N ASP A 211 8.01 9.72 7.32
CA ASP A 211 6.98 10.73 7.06
C ASP A 211 7.01 11.24 5.60
N GLU A 212 7.81 10.63 4.74
CA GLU A 212 7.99 11.08 3.35
C GLU A 212 7.14 10.26 2.37
N GLY A 213 6.63 10.93 1.32
CA GLY A 213 6.03 10.26 0.16
C GLY A 213 4.74 9.46 0.41
N ARG A 214 4.09 9.68 1.56
CA ARG A 214 2.85 9.01 1.95
C ARG A 214 1.69 9.35 1.01
N ASN A 215 1.00 8.31 0.59
CA ASN A 215 -0.23 8.34 -0.20
C ASN A 215 -1.01 7.05 0.09
N GLU A 216 -2.08 6.83 -0.66
CA GLU A 216 -3.03 5.74 -0.44
C GLU A 216 -2.44 4.35 -0.64
N ASP A 217 -1.32 4.23 -1.37
CA ASP A 217 -0.60 2.95 -1.50
C ASP A 217 0.41 2.70 -0.37
N ASN A 218 0.89 3.76 0.29
CA ASN A 218 2.05 3.69 1.19
C ASN A 218 1.69 4.14 2.61
N GLN A 219 0.49 3.81 3.08
CA GLN A 219 -0.01 4.10 4.44
C GLN A 219 0.56 3.14 5.49
N HIS A 220 1.88 3.05 5.60
CA HIS A 220 2.58 2.27 6.64
C HIS A 220 3.59 3.16 7.36
N PRO A 221 3.93 2.90 8.64
CA PRO A 221 4.74 3.81 9.46
C PRO A 221 6.26 3.65 9.25
N TYR A 222 6.68 2.82 8.30
CA TYR A 222 8.09 2.43 8.12
C TYR A 222 8.72 3.14 6.92
N PRO A 223 10.03 3.44 6.92
CA PRO A 223 10.74 3.81 5.70
C PRO A 223 10.50 2.80 4.57
N TYR A 224 10.60 3.25 3.32
CA TYR A 224 10.49 2.36 2.17
C TYR A 224 11.41 2.77 1.03
N ILE A 225 11.70 1.81 0.17
CA ILE A 225 12.56 2.00 -1.00
C ILE A 225 11.66 2.05 -2.22
N SER A 226 11.93 3.00 -3.12
CA SER A 226 11.35 2.99 -4.45
C SER A 226 12.42 2.84 -5.51
N ILE A 227 12.19 1.90 -6.43
CA ILE A 227 13.07 1.63 -7.56
C ILE A 227 12.34 1.98 -8.84
N GLN A 228 13.01 2.72 -9.72
CA GLN A 228 12.55 3.09 -11.05
C GLN A 228 13.51 2.55 -12.08
N VAL A 229 13.03 1.74 -13.01
CA VAL A 229 13.85 1.20 -14.09
C VAL A 229 14.06 2.27 -15.15
N ARG A 230 15.30 2.51 -15.53
CA ARG A 230 15.78 3.50 -16.49
C ARG A 230 16.07 2.89 -17.85
N LYS A 231 16.61 1.68 -17.88
CA LYS A 231 17.02 0.99 -19.10
C LYS A 231 16.67 -0.49 -18.99
N ASP A 232 16.12 -1.06 -20.04
CA ASP A 232 15.93 -2.49 -20.18
C ASP A 232 17.18 -3.07 -20.85
N LEU A 233 17.88 -3.97 -20.16
CA LEU A 233 19.10 -4.57 -20.68
C LEU A 233 18.82 -5.58 -21.80
N ALA A 234 17.66 -6.26 -21.79
CA ALA A 234 17.33 -7.24 -22.81
C ALA A 234 17.18 -6.59 -24.18
N THR A 235 16.56 -5.41 -24.23
CA THR A 235 16.35 -4.65 -25.46
C THR A 235 17.39 -3.53 -25.67
N ASN A 236 18.26 -3.28 -24.69
CA ASN A 236 19.19 -2.15 -24.62
C ASN A 236 18.53 -0.77 -24.79
N LYS A 237 17.22 -0.67 -24.52
CA LYS A 237 16.44 0.57 -24.69
C LYS A 237 16.23 1.28 -23.36
N ASN A 238 16.26 2.60 -23.41
CA ASN A 238 15.84 3.40 -22.26
C ASN A 238 14.33 3.25 -22.07
N ILE A 239 13.93 2.93 -20.85
CA ILE A 239 12.53 2.90 -20.44
C ILE A 239 12.09 4.34 -20.21
N SER A 240 11.58 4.94 -21.28
CA SER A 240 10.87 6.21 -21.24
C SER A 240 9.37 5.95 -21.14
N TYR A 241 8.64 6.97 -20.68
CA TYR A 241 7.20 6.94 -20.59
C TYR A 241 6.66 8.18 -21.28
N ASP A 242 5.61 8.01 -22.07
CA ASP A 242 4.80 9.09 -22.60
C ASP A 242 3.35 8.90 -22.17
N TYR A 243 2.54 9.95 -22.37
CA TYR A 243 1.12 9.91 -22.02
C TYR A 243 0.39 8.75 -22.71
N LYS A 244 0.73 8.46 -23.98
CA LYS A 244 0.08 7.41 -24.76
C LYS A 244 0.31 6.04 -24.11
N THR A 245 1.55 5.75 -23.73
CA THR A 245 1.94 4.48 -23.10
C THR A 245 1.38 4.38 -21.69
N ALA A 246 1.34 5.48 -20.93
CA ALA A 246 0.80 5.47 -19.56
C ALA A 246 -0.73 5.32 -19.50
N TYR A 247 -1.46 5.81 -20.51
CA TYR A 247 -2.93 5.84 -20.49
C TYR A 247 -3.62 4.78 -21.36
N LYS A 248 -2.96 4.27 -22.42
CA LYS A 248 -3.58 3.35 -23.39
C LYS A 248 -3.09 1.90 -23.31
N SER A 249 -2.28 1.56 -22.31
CA SER A 249 -1.64 0.24 -22.23
C SER A 249 -2.45 -0.81 -21.46
N LEU A 250 -3.74 -0.64 -21.18
CA LEU A 250 -4.50 -1.60 -20.36
C LEU A 250 -5.44 -2.44 -21.23
N LYS A 251 -5.48 -3.77 -20.97
CA LYS A 251 -6.33 -4.72 -21.70
C LYS A 251 -7.80 -4.61 -21.33
N HIS A 252 -8.07 -4.27 -20.07
CA HIS A 252 -9.40 -4.17 -19.49
C HIS A 252 -9.64 -2.73 -19.00
N PHE A 253 -10.48 -2.02 -19.75
CA PHE A 253 -11.06 -0.73 -19.38
C PHE A 253 -12.57 -0.81 -19.57
#